data_AF-T1HCA1-F1
#
_entry.id   AF-T1HCA1-F1
#
_cell.length_a   1.000
_cell.length_b   1.000
_cell.length_c   1.000
_cell.angle_alpha   90.00
_cell.angle_beta   90.00
_cell.angle_gamma   90.00
#
_symmetry.space_group_name_H-M   'P 1'
#
loop_
_entity.id
_entity.type
_entity.pdbx_description
1 polymer ?
#
loop_
_entity_poly.entity_id
_entity_poly.type
_entity_poly.pdbx_seq_one_letter_code
_entity_poly.pdbx_strand_id
1 'polypeptide(L)'
;MAIIPGQMAIASSSILENLIPGKSVDLTQILHGEQYLEIFQPMPSDGRLDNVCRIVDVLDKGSNAIILVGGTIIKKELDTFDVNGSRICYGQMSIVAVGAGGFGGKRDTDKNIDIVDPPNRKPDASEYQTTSHDQAALYRLSGDLNPLHIDANFASLGGFKTPILHGLCSLGFSARHVLKRFGNNDPTNFKAIKCRFSKPVIPGESLRTDMWVSENLSRIHFRTVAVESGNIIISGAYVDLQKCYLRPINSVKVETLSSDVVFQTMSDKIKNTPELVKKINGIFAFNITENGTVVKTWTCDLKRAEVYEGNPKVGVKVDTTITLGNNEFIELG
;
A
#
# COMPACT_ATOMS: atom_id res chain seq x y z
N MET A 1 -4.47 -3.67 -10.01
CA MET A 1 -3.42 -2.92 -10.74
C MET A 1 -2.08 -3.49 -10.32
N ALA A 2 -1.50 -4.37 -11.14
CA ALA A 2 -0.14 -4.84 -10.91
C ALA A 2 0.81 -3.78 -11.49
N ILE A 3 1.48 -3.02 -10.63
CA ILE A 3 2.51 -2.07 -11.06
C ILE A 3 3.78 -2.88 -11.31
N ILE A 4 3.88 -3.53 -12.47
CA ILE A 4 5.15 -4.07 -12.99
C ILE A 4 5.31 -3.79 -14.49
N PRO A 5 5.12 -2.56 -15.01
CA PRO A 5 5.63 -2.28 -16.33
C PRO A 5 7.16 -2.06 -16.20
N GLY A 6 7.95 -3.12 -16.35
CA GLY A 6 9.39 -3.02 -16.66
C GLY A 6 10.43 -3.33 -15.59
N GLN A 7 10.06 -3.54 -14.32
CA GLN A 7 11.05 -3.89 -13.28
C GLN A 7 11.81 -5.18 -13.60
N MET A 8 11.11 -6.21 -14.11
CA MET A 8 11.79 -7.44 -14.54
C MET A 8 12.83 -7.19 -15.63
N ALA A 9 12.53 -6.31 -16.61
CA ALA A 9 13.46 -6.02 -17.68
C ALA A 9 14.76 -5.37 -17.17
N ILE A 10 14.66 -4.58 -16.10
CA ILE A 10 15.84 -3.99 -15.44
C ILE A 10 16.59 -5.09 -14.67
N ALA A 11 15.89 -5.90 -13.88
CA ALA A 11 16.50 -6.96 -13.07
C ALA A 11 17.14 -8.08 -13.90
N SER A 12 16.64 -8.34 -15.11
CA SER A 12 17.16 -9.39 -16.00
C SER A 12 18.13 -8.87 -17.07
N SER A 13 18.49 -7.58 -17.06
CA SER A 13 19.43 -7.01 -18.02
C SER A 13 20.75 -6.61 -17.36
N SER A 14 21.80 -6.52 -18.17
CA SER A 14 23.11 -6.01 -17.75
C SER A 14 23.14 -4.49 -17.57
N ILE A 15 21.98 -3.80 -17.63
CA ILE A 15 21.92 -2.34 -17.57
C ILE A 15 22.48 -1.78 -16.26
N LEU A 16 22.51 -2.57 -15.19
CA LEU A 16 23.06 -2.20 -13.88
C LEU A 16 24.54 -2.56 -13.71
N GLU A 17 25.12 -3.33 -14.62
CA GLU A 17 26.53 -3.76 -14.54
C GLU A 17 27.47 -2.60 -14.86
N ASN A 18 28.54 -2.46 -14.07
CA ASN A 18 29.61 -1.46 -14.26
C ASN A 18 29.14 0.02 -14.33
N LEU A 19 27.93 0.34 -13.83
CA LEU A 19 27.40 1.70 -13.84
C LEU A 19 28.12 2.65 -12.89
N ILE A 20 28.66 2.13 -11.80
CA ILE A 20 29.27 2.93 -10.75
C ILE A 20 30.79 2.83 -10.90
N PRO A 21 31.49 3.94 -11.20
CA PRO A 21 32.93 3.93 -11.40
C PRO A 21 33.69 3.28 -10.24
N GLY A 22 34.46 2.24 -10.53
CA GLY A 22 35.31 1.55 -9.55
C GLY A 22 34.54 0.76 -8.48
N LYS A 23 33.25 0.48 -8.68
CA LYS A 23 32.43 -0.27 -7.74
C LYS A 23 31.69 -1.42 -8.45
N SER A 24 31.59 -2.56 -7.77
CA SER A 24 30.67 -3.63 -8.15
C SER A 24 29.37 -3.49 -7.36
N VAL A 25 28.23 -3.71 -8.01
CA VAL A 25 26.93 -3.74 -7.34
C VAL A 25 26.58 -5.18 -7.00
N ASP A 26 26.49 -5.49 -5.71
CA ASP A 26 25.94 -6.75 -5.24
C ASP A 26 24.41 -6.66 -5.24
N LEU A 27 23.74 -7.58 -5.92
CA LEU A 27 22.27 -7.62 -6.00
C LEU A 27 21.62 -7.79 -4.61
N THR A 28 22.31 -8.37 -3.63
CA THR A 28 21.82 -8.47 -2.24
C THR A 28 21.81 -7.12 -1.51
N GLN A 29 22.59 -6.14 -2.01
CA GLN A 29 22.72 -4.78 -1.47
C GLN A 29 21.93 -3.76 -2.29
N ILE A 30 21.02 -4.23 -3.14
CA ILE A 30 20.12 -3.38 -3.92
C ILE A 30 18.79 -3.24 -3.19
N LEU A 31 18.40 -2.00 -2.91
CA LEU A 31 17.07 -1.66 -2.40
C LEU A 31 16.31 -0.82 -3.43
N HIS A 32 15.00 -1.07 -3.52
CA HIS A 32 14.09 -0.23 -4.28
C HIS A 32 13.74 1.00 -3.44
N GLY A 33 14.25 2.18 -3.80
CA GLY A 33 14.10 3.41 -3.00
C GLY A 33 12.82 4.18 -3.30
N GLU A 34 12.57 4.50 -4.57
CA GLU A 34 11.43 5.30 -5.01
C GLU A 34 10.82 4.72 -6.28
N GLN A 35 9.50 4.87 -6.43
CA GLN A 35 8.78 4.47 -7.64
C GLN A 35 7.89 5.60 -8.13
N TYR A 36 7.93 5.85 -9.43
CA TYR A 36 7.01 6.68 -10.19
C TYR A 36 6.39 5.86 -11.34
N LEU A 37 5.11 6.07 -11.61
CA LEU A 37 4.42 5.57 -12.80
C LEU A 37 3.43 6.63 -13.28
N GLU A 38 3.43 6.91 -14.58
CA GLU A 38 2.44 7.74 -15.27
C GLU A 38 1.82 6.95 -16.42
N ILE A 39 0.49 6.99 -16.51
CA ILE A 39 -0.31 6.34 -17.53
C ILE A 39 -0.84 7.41 -18.49
N PHE A 40 -0.45 7.32 -19.76
CA PHE A 40 -0.90 8.23 -20.82
C PHE A 40 -2.16 7.69 -21.52
N GLN A 41 -2.29 6.37 -21.57
CA GLN A 41 -3.40 5.67 -22.22
C GLN A 41 -3.83 4.46 -21.37
N PRO A 42 -5.12 4.09 -21.37
CA PRO A 42 -5.59 2.92 -20.63
C PRO A 42 -4.72 1.69 -20.91
N MET A 43 -4.29 1.00 -19.85
CA MET A 43 -3.55 -0.24 -19.98
C MET A 43 -4.47 -1.29 -20.60
N PRO A 44 -4.08 -1.95 -21.70
CA PRO A 44 -4.90 -3.00 -22.29
C PRO A 44 -4.95 -4.22 -21.36
N SER A 45 -6.06 -4.98 -21.40
CA SER A 45 -6.23 -6.22 -20.63
C SER A 45 -5.28 -7.34 -21.06
N ASP A 46 -4.85 -7.28 -22.32
CA ASP A 46 -4.00 -8.26 -22.98
C ASP A 46 -3.26 -7.57 -24.15
N GLY A 47 -2.22 -8.22 -24.67
CA GLY A 47 -1.47 -7.74 -25.82
C GLY A 47 0.03 -7.70 -25.59
N ARG A 48 0.76 -7.23 -26.60
CA ARG A 48 2.21 -7.10 -26.57
C ARG A 48 2.62 -5.65 -26.36
N LEU A 49 3.49 -5.43 -25.38
CA LEU A 49 4.09 -4.14 -25.07
C LEU A 49 5.60 -4.27 -25.17
N ASP A 50 6.26 -3.28 -25.78
CA ASP A 50 7.71 -3.17 -25.78
C ASP A 50 8.12 -2.13 -24.72
N ASN A 51 9.15 -2.45 -23.93
CA ASN A 51 9.65 -1.58 -22.87
C ASN A 51 11.08 -1.15 -23.18
N VAL A 52 11.31 0.16 -23.21
CA VAL A 52 12.63 0.77 -23.41
C VAL A 52 13.10 1.37 -22.09
N CYS A 53 14.07 0.70 -21.46
CA CYS A 53 14.69 1.15 -20.21
C CYS A 53 16.00 1.90 -20.49
N ARG A 54 16.28 2.91 -19.67
CA ARG A 54 17.53 3.67 -19.71
C ARG A 54 17.96 4.13 -18.32
N ILE A 55 19.26 4.23 -18.10
CA ILE A 55 19.80 4.93 -16.93
C ILE A 55 19.59 6.43 -17.14
N VAL A 56 18.81 7.05 -16.27
CA VAL A 56 18.51 8.48 -16.27
C VAL A 56 19.64 9.24 -15.59
N ASP A 57 20.14 8.69 -14.48
CA ASP A 57 21.22 9.28 -13.70
C ASP A 57 21.86 8.31 -12.70
N VAL A 58 23.05 8.68 -12.20
CA VAL A 58 23.72 7.99 -11.10
C VAL A 58 24.26 9.04 -10.11
N LEU A 59 23.89 8.92 -8.84
CA LEU A 59 24.19 9.89 -7.79
C LEU A 59 25.03 9.27 -6.68
N ASP A 60 26.01 10.04 -6.18
CA ASP A 60 26.81 9.67 -5.02
C ASP A 60 26.21 10.28 -3.76
N LYS A 61 25.65 9.43 -2.88
CA LYS A 61 25.08 9.83 -1.59
C LYS A 61 26.00 9.42 -0.43
N GLY A 62 27.32 9.51 -0.63
CA GLY A 62 28.31 9.25 0.41
C GLY A 62 28.60 7.76 0.52
N SER A 63 27.96 7.05 1.46
CA SER A 63 28.16 5.59 1.57
C SER A 63 27.42 4.80 0.49
N ASN A 64 26.37 5.37 -0.10
CA ASN A 64 25.48 4.70 -1.04
C ASN A 64 25.48 5.39 -2.40
N ALA A 65 25.14 4.65 -3.45
CA ALA A 65 24.82 5.21 -4.75
C ALA A 65 23.31 5.12 -5.01
N ILE A 66 22.76 6.11 -5.72
CA ILE A 66 21.39 6.07 -6.26
C ILE A 66 21.48 5.97 -7.78
N ILE A 67 20.88 4.93 -8.35
CA ILE A 67 20.74 4.75 -9.78
C ILE A 67 19.30 5.07 -10.14
N LEU A 68 19.10 6.13 -10.94
CA LEU A 68 17.79 6.47 -11.48
C LEU A 68 17.60 5.75 -12.81
N VAL A 69 16.55 4.94 -12.89
CA VAL A 69 16.20 4.19 -14.11
C VAL A 69 14.84 4.67 -14.59
N GLY A 70 14.76 5.03 -15.87
CA GLY A 70 13.53 5.42 -16.55
C GLY A 70 13.13 4.37 -17.57
N GLY A 71 11.84 4.07 -17.67
CA GLY A 71 11.28 3.10 -18.61
C GLY A 71 10.09 3.70 -19.35
N THR A 72 10.11 3.62 -20.69
CA THR A 72 8.96 3.99 -21.53
C THR A 72 8.38 2.73 -22.15
N ILE A 73 7.06 2.57 -22.03
CA ILE A 73 6.36 1.42 -22.59
C ILE A 73 5.48 1.84 -23.74
N ILE A 74 5.60 1.09 -24.82
CA ILE A 74 5.04 1.35 -26.13
C ILE A 74 4.18 0.17 -26.54
N LYS A 75 2.98 0.45 -27.07
CA LYS A 75 2.15 -0.56 -27.72
C LYS A 75 2.60 -0.72 -29.16
N LYS A 76 2.95 -1.94 -29.56
CA LYS A 76 3.24 -2.29 -30.95
C LYS A 76 1.97 -2.86 -31.59
N GLU A 77 1.47 -2.21 -32.63
CA GLU A 77 0.40 -2.79 -33.44
C GLU A 77 1.02 -3.80 -34.42
N LEU A 78 0.42 -4.99 -34.52
CA LEU A 78 1.00 -6.13 -35.23
C LEU A 78 1.10 -5.92 -36.76
N ASP A 79 0.40 -4.93 -37.32
CA ASP A 79 0.28 -4.67 -38.77
C ASP A 79 0.84 -3.31 -39.24
N THR A 80 1.46 -2.51 -38.37
CA THR A 80 2.05 -1.22 -38.77
C THR A 80 3.58 -1.27 -38.69
N PHE A 81 4.24 -0.88 -39.80
CA PHE A 81 5.68 -0.59 -39.86
C PHE A 81 6.06 0.69 -39.11
N ASP A 82 5.19 1.19 -38.22
CA ASP A 82 5.47 2.37 -37.42
C ASP A 82 6.48 2.00 -36.33
N VAL A 83 7.71 2.48 -36.54
CA VAL A 83 8.83 2.33 -35.60
C VAL A 83 8.63 3.13 -34.30
N ASN A 84 7.58 3.95 -34.20
CA ASN A 84 7.36 4.92 -33.12
C ASN A 84 6.09 4.68 -32.29
N GLY A 85 5.62 3.43 -32.17
CA GLY A 85 4.32 3.06 -31.56
C GLY A 85 3.82 3.89 -30.35
N SER A 86 2.51 3.84 -30.10
CA SER A 86 1.87 4.68 -29.09
C SER A 86 2.39 4.45 -27.66
N ARG A 87 2.83 5.53 -26.99
CA ARG A 87 3.32 5.50 -25.60
C ARG A 87 2.16 5.26 -24.63
N ILE A 88 2.20 4.16 -23.90
CA ILE A 88 1.16 3.76 -22.94
C ILE A 88 1.44 4.31 -21.55
N CYS A 89 2.66 4.12 -21.05
CA CYS A 89 3.05 4.58 -19.73
C CYS A 89 4.55 4.91 -19.65
N TYR A 90 4.92 5.62 -18.59
CA TYR A 90 6.29 5.89 -18.21
C TYR A 90 6.49 5.56 -16.75
N GLY A 91 7.57 4.84 -16.46
CA GLY A 91 8.03 4.56 -15.11
C GLY A 91 9.36 5.23 -14.85
N GLN A 92 9.58 5.63 -13.60
CA GLN A 92 10.91 5.94 -13.09
C GLN A 92 11.07 5.28 -11.74
N MET A 93 12.19 4.62 -11.50
CA MET A 93 12.54 4.07 -10.19
C MET A 93 13.90 4.57 -9.73
N SER A 94 14.07 4.64 -8.42
CA SER A 94 15.39 4.79 -7.82
C SER A 94 15.82 3.47 -7.19
N ILE A 95 17.03 3.06 -7.54
CA ILE A 95 17.69 1.88 -7.00
C ILE A 95 18.80 2.40 -6.08
N VAL A 96 18.77 1.99 -4.82
CA VAL A 96 19.79 2.30 -3.83
C VAL A 96 20.77 1.14 -3.79
N ALA A 97 21.99 1.37 -4.26
CA ALA A 97 23.09 0.43 -4.12
C ALA A 97 23.86 0.76 -2.83
N VAL A 98 23.59 -0.04 -1.79
CA VAL A 98 24.18 0.13 -0.46
C VAL A 98 25.68 -0.14 -0.51
N GLY A 99 26.49 0.73 0.10
CA GLY A 99 27.95 0.59 0.13
C GLY A 99 28.67 0.95 -1.19
N ALA A 100 27.94 1.21 -2.26
CA ALA A 100 28.49 1.54 -3.57
C ALA A 100 28.73 3.05 -3.78
N GLY A 101 28.67 3.87 -2.73
CA GLY A 101 28.98 5.31 -2.81
C GLY A 101 30.49 5.61 -2.77
N GLY A 102 30.82 6.91 -2.70
CA GLY A 102 32.20 7.39 -2.56
C GLY A 102 33.00 7.29 -3.87
N PHE A 103 32.31 7.35 -5.01
CA PHE A 103 32.91 7.34 -6.34
C PHE A 103 33.11 8.76 -6.90
N GLY A 104 32.80 9.81 -6.11
CA GLY A 104 33.02 11.20 -6.48
C GLY A 104 31.99 11.75 -7.48
N GLY A 105 30.83 11.09 -7.58
CA GLY A 105 29.73 11.54 -8.42
C GLY A 105 29.00 12.76 -7.88
N LYS A 106 28.10 13.31 -8.69
CA LYS A 106 27.21 14.39 -8.24
C LYS A 106 26.24 13.88 -7.17
N ARG A 107 25.86 14.77 -6.26
CA ARG A 107 24.94 14.43 -5.16
C ARG A 107 23.48 14.57 -5.56
N ASP A 108 23.17 15.52 -6.43
CA ASP A 108 21.79 15.92 -6.74
C ASP A 108 21.53 15.93 -8.25
N THR A 109 20.25 15.94 -8.62
CA THR A 109 19.78 15.92 -10.00
C THR A 109 18.40 16.54 -10.11
N ASP A 110 18.15 17.20 -11.24
CA ASP A 110 16.86 17.72 -11.69
C ASP A 110 16.04 16.70 -12.48
N LYS A 111 16.59 15.50 -12.73
CA LYS A 111 15.96 14.45 -13.54
C LYS A 111 15.05 13.51 -12.74
N ASN A 112 15.09 13.56 -11.41
CA ASN A 112 14.21 12.75 -10.56
C ASN A 112 12.82 13.39 -10.54
N ILE A 113 11.77 12.57 -10.62
CA ILE A 113 10.42 13.04 -10.28
C ILE A 113 10.36 13.21 -8.76
N ASP A 114 10.09 14.42 -8.29
CA ASP A 114 10.14 14.73 -6.87
C ASP A 114 9.06 14.01 -6.06
N ILE A 115 9.45 13.61 -4.84
CA ILE A 115 8.49 13.23 -3.81
C ILE A 115 7.78 14.48 -3.29
N VAL A 116 6.58 14.31 -2.75
CA VAL A 116 5.83 15.41 -2.14
C VAL A 116 5.22 14.96 -0.83
N ASP A 117 5.62 15.60 0.26
CA ASP A 117 5.07 15.30 1.58
C ASP A 117 3.58 15.70 1.67
N PRO A 118 2.78 14.99 2.49
CA PRO A 118 1.40 15.37 2.72
C PRO A 118 1.30 16.70 3.47
N PRO A 119 0.20 17.45 3.32
CA PRO A 119 -0.01 18.69 4.05
C PRO A 119 -0.05 18.46 5.56
N ASN A 120 0.39 19.45 6.33
CA ASN A 120 0.45 19.38 7.80
C ASN A 120 -0.94 19.58 8.44
N ARG A 121 -1.84 18.61 8.22
CA ARG A 121 -3.20 18.54 8.76
C ARG A 121 -3.63 17.09 8.92
N LYS A 122 -4.77 16.84 9.57
CA LYS A 122 -5.34 15.48 9.65
C LYS A 122 -5.67 14.93 8.24
N PRO A 123 -5.53 13.62 8.00
CA PRO A 123 -5.96 12.99 6.75
C PRO A 123 -7.44 13.23 6.48
N ASP A 124 -7.81 13.37 5.21
CA ASP A 124 -9.22 13.44 4.78
C ASP A 124 -9.88 12.06 4.80
N ALA A 125 -9.07 11.00 4.65
CA ALA A 125 -9.49 9.62 4.75
C ALA A 125 -8.32 8.72 5.16
N SER A 126 -8.65 7.62 5.82
CA SER A 126 -7.73 6.51 6.04
C SER A 126 -8.43 5.21 5.66
N GLU A 127 -7.76 4.34 4.92
CA GLU A 127 -8.25 3.01 4.55
C GLU A 127 -7.30 1.95 5.11
N TYR A 128 -7.88 0.84 5.57
CA TYR A 128 -7.15 -0.25 6.23
C TYR A 128 -7.32 -1.54 5.44
N GLN A 129 -6.24 -2.30 5.30
CA GLN A 129 -6.30 -3.63 4.73
C GLN A 129 -5.18 -4.52 5.27
N THR A 130 -5.54 -5.67 5.82
CA THR A 130 -4.60 -6.71 6.26
C THR A 130 -4.05 -7.48 5.06
N THR A 131 -2.73 -7.65 5.02
CA THR A 131 -2.07 -8.50 4.02
C THR A 131 -2.18 -9.97 4.44
N SER A 132 -2.19 -10.89 3.47
CA SER A 132 -2.04 -12.31 3.79
C SER A 132 -0.62 -12.62 4.28
N HIS A 133 -0.46 -13.64 5.13
CA HIS A 133 0.86 -14.20 5.42
C HIS A 133 1.55 -14.72 4.14
N ASP A 134 0.78 -15.16 3.15
CA ASP A 134 1.28 -15.61 1.84
C ASP A 134 1.31 -14.48 0.80
N GLN A 135 1.16 -13.21 1.20
CA GLN A 135 1.01 -12.10 0.25
C GLN A 135 2.22 -11.95 -0.67
N ALA A 136 3.43 -12.13 -0.14
CA ALA A 136 4.68 -12.09 -0.92
C ALA A 136 4.80 -13.28 -1.86
N ALA A 137 4.39 -14.48 -1.41
CA ALA A 137 4.37 -15.70 -2.21
C ALA A 137 3.42 -15.59 -3.41
N LEU A 138 2.28 -14.93 -3.24
CA LEU A 138 1.35 -14.65 -4.33
C LEU A 138 1.89 -13.53 -5.25
N TYR A 139 2.34 -12.42 -4.68
CA TYR A 139 2.72 -11.24 -5.46
C TYR A 139 3.92 -11.51 -6.38
N ARG A 140 4.91 -12.28 -5.94
CA ARG A 140 6.10 -12.63 -6.74
C ARG A 140 5.76 -13.33 -8.06
N LEU A 141 4.62 -14.00 -8.16
CA LEU A 141 4.14 -14.62 -9.40
C LEU A 141 3.82 -13.60 -10.50
N SER A 142 3.78 -12.31 -10.15
CA SER A 142 3.65 -11.20 -11.10
C SER A 142 4.98 -10.79 -11.73
N GLY A 143 6.13 -11.32 -11.27
CA GLY A 143 7.43 -11.19 -11.95
C GLY A 143 8.64 -10.93 -11.04
N ASP A 144 8.46 -10.31 -9.87
CA ASP A 144 9.58 -10.08 -8.95
C ASP A 144 9.89 -11.33 -8.12
N LEU A 145 10.79 -12.15 -8.64
CA LEU A 145 11.19 -13.43 -8.06
C LEU A 145 12.32 -13.32 -7.03
N ASN A 146 12.73 -12.11 -6.61
CA ASN A 146 13.83 -11.92 -5.66
C ASN A 146 13.65 -12.80 -4.40
N PRO A 147 14.62 -13.68 -4.07
CA PRO A 147 14.52 -14.58 -2.92
C PRO A 147 14.31 -13.86 -1.58
N LEU A 148 14.69 -12.58 -1.46
CA LEU A 148 14.44 -11.73 -0.29
C LEU A 148 12.98 -11.78 0.22
N HIS A 149 12.03 -12.05 -0.68
CA HIS A 149 10.61 -12.05 -0.40
C HIS A 149 10.02 -13.43 -0.05
N ILE A 150 10.82 -14.49 -0.05
CA ILE A 150 10.32 -15.86 0.19
C ILE A 150 11.30 -16.77 0.95
N ASP A 151 12.60 -16.60 0.76
CA ASP A 151 13.64 -17.43 1.37
C ASP A 151 14.19 -16.75 2.63
N ALA A 152 14.02 -17.42 3.78
CA ALA A 152 14.45 -16.90 5.08
C ALA A 152 15.97 -16.75 5.21
N ASN A 153 16.76 -17.67 4.62
CA ASN A 153 18.21 -17.59 4.66
C ASN A 153 18.69 -16.39 3.85
N PHE A 154 18.12 -16.18 2.66
CA PHE A 154 18.45 -15.04 1.82
C PHE A 154 18.03 -13.72 2.46
N ALA A 155 16.83 -13.66 3.06
CA ALA A 155 16.38 -12.47 3.79
C ALA A 155 17.33 -12.12 4.94
N SER A 156 17.85 -13.12 5.65
CA SER A 156 18.84 -12.92 6.71
C SER A 156 20.16 -12.35 6.20
N LEU A 157 20.63 -12.73 5.00
CA LEU A 157 21.81 -12.13 4.38
C LEU A 157 21.61 -10.65 4.07
N GLY A 158 20.38 -10.25 3.71
CA GLY A 158 19.98 -8.85 3.54
C GLY A 158 19.73 -8.08 4.85
N GLY A 159 19.95 -8.71 6.02
CA GLY A 159 19.75 -8.10 7.33
C GLY A 159 18.31 -8.13 7.86
N PHE A 160 17.42 -8.93 7.27
CA PHE A 160 16.03 -9.07 7.71
C PHE A 160 15.83 -10.36 8.50
N LYS A 161 15.07 -10.28 9.61
CA LYS A 161 14.77 -11.46 10.44
C LYS A 161 13.89 -12.50 9.74
N THR A 162 13.04 -12.03 8.83
CA THR A 162 12.10 -12.85 8.05
C THR A 162 11.98 -12.26 6.65
N PRO A 163 11.51 -13.02 5.66
CA PRO A 163 11.15 -12.47 4.36
C PRO A 163 10.19 -11.28 4.49
N ILE A 164 10.41 -10.26 3.67
CA ILE A 164 9.63 -9.02 3.67
C ILE A 164 8.71 -8.96 2.46
N LEU A 165 7.59 -8.24 2.57
CA LEU A 165 6.70 -7.98 1.45
C LEU A 165 7.36 -7.01 0.45
N HIS A 166 7.15 -7.23 -0.85
CA HIS A 166 7.63 -6.33 -1.90
C HIS A 166 7.09 -4.91 -1.70
N GLY A 167 7.95 -3.90 -1.81
CA GLY A 167 7.53 -2.49 -1.72
C GLY A 167 6.44 -2.13 -2.73
N LEU A 168 6.56 -2.62 -3.97
CA LEU A 168 5.54 -2.43 -5.00
C LEU A 168 4.20 -3.13 -4.70
N CYS A 169 4.21 -4.20 -3.89
CA CYS A 169 2.97 -4.79 -3.41
C CYS A 169 2.26 -3.81 -2.47
N SER A 170 2.96 -3.28 -1.47
CA SER A 170 2.45 -2.26 -0.55
C SER A 170 1.98 -0.99 -1.28
N LEU A 171 2.69 -0.59 -2.34
CA LEU A 171 2.27 0.50 -3.23
C LEU A 171 0.94 0.16 -3.93
N GLY A 172 0.78 -1.06 -4.43
CA GLY A 172 -0.45 -1.53 -5.06
C GLY A 172 -1.67 -1.52 -4.13
N PHE A 173 -1.48 -1.85 -2.84
CA PHE A 173 -2.52 -1.68 -1.81
C PHE A 173 -2.89 -0.19 -1.64
N SER A 174 -1.88 0.66 -1.50
CA SER A 174 -2.08 2.11 -1.30
C SER A 174 -2.79 2.76 -2.49
N ALA A 175 -2.38 2.43 -3.72
CA ALA A 175 -3.02 2.90 -4.94
C ALA A 175 -4.49 2.44 -5.04
N ARG A 176 -4.77 1.19 -4.65
CA ARG A 176 -6.14 0.66 -4.60
C ARG A 176 -7.01 1.40 -3.59
N HIS A 177 -6.47 1.74 -2.41
CA HIS A 177 -7.16 2.56 -1.41
C HIS A 177 -7.51 3.94 -1.96
N VAL A 178 -6.57 4.62 -2.63
CA VAL A 178 -6.81 5.92 -3.26
C VAL A 178 -7.90 5.83 -4.34
N LEU A 179 -7.82 4.83 -5.23
CA LEU A 179 -8.83 4.63 -6.28
C LEU A 179 -10.21 4.33 -5.70
N LYS A 180 -10.29 3.51 -4.66
CA LYS A 180 -11.55 3.23 -3.94
C LYS A 180 -12.17 4.49 -3.37
N ARG A 181 -11.35 5.34 -2.73
CA ARG A 181 -11.85 6.51 -2.01
C ARG A 181 -12.15 7.69 -2.90
N PHE A 182 -11.23 8.03 -3.80
CA PHE A 182 -11.25 9.26 -4.59
C PHE A 182 -11.32 9.02 -6.10
N GLY A 183 -11.11 7.78 -6.55
CA GLY A 183 -11.08 7.41 -7.96
C GLY A 183 -12.34 6.72 -8.47
N ASN A 184 -13.38 6.57 -7.64
CA ASN A 184 -14.60 5.79 -7.94
C ASN A 184 -14.34 4.31 -8.30
N ASN A 185 -13.23 3.73 -7.84
CA ASN A 185 -12.75 2.41 -8.27
C ASN A 185 -12.54 2.26 -9.80
N ASP A 186 -12.49 3.37 -10.54
CA ASP A 186 -12.27 3.36 -11.98
C ASP A 186 -10.76 3.42 -12.29
N PRO A 187 -10.16 2.35 -12.84
CA PRO A 187 -8.74 2.36 -13.17
C PRO A 187 -8.38 3.33 -14.30
N THR A 188 -9.33 3.73 -15.15
CA THR A 188 -9.10 4.72 -16.22
C THR A 188 -8.92 6.14 -15.68
N ASN A 189 -9.35 6.36 -14.43
CA ASN A 189 -9.20 7.62 -13.72
C ASN A 189 -7.80 7.80 -13.09
N PHE A 190 -6.98 6.75 -13.06
CA PHE A 190 -5.61 6.83 -12.57
C PHE A 190 -4.72 7.53 -13.62
N LYS A 191 -3.98 8.57 -13.22
CA LYS A 191 -3.02 9.26 -14.09
C LYS A 191 -1.58 8.97 -13.72
N ALA A 192 -1.19 9.21 -12.46
CA ALA A 192 0.18 8.97 -12.02
C ALA A 192 0.26 8.61 -10.54
N ILE A 193 1.37 8.01 -10.14
CA ILE A 193 1.73 7.76 -8.74
C ILE A 193 3.22 7.99 -8.54
N LYS A 194 3.60 8.61 -7.42
CA LYS A 194 4.97 8.70 -6.92
C LYS A 194 4.99 8.22 -5.48
N CYS A 195 6.08 7.58 -5.05
CA CYS A 195 6.32 7.26 -3.65
C CYS A 195 7.81 7.10 -3.33
N ARG A 196 8.13 7.16 -2.03
CA ARG A 196 9.38 6.65 -1.45
C ARG A 196 9.10 5.50 -0.50
N PHE A 197 9.81 4.39 -0.68
CA PHE A 197 9.83 3.27 0.25
C PHE A 197 10.75 3.60 1.42
N SER A 198 10.24 3.42 2.64
CA SER A 198 10.90 3.94 3.86
C SER A 198 11.29 2.83 4.84
N LYS A 199 10.43 1.83 5.02
CA LYS A 199 10.60 0.70 5.95
C LYS A 199 9.98 -0.57 5.36
N PRO A 200 10.50 -1.77 5.72
CA PRO A 200 9.93 -3.03 5.27
C PRO A 200 8.55 -3.30 5.89
N VAL A 201 7.82 -4.21 5.26
CA VAL A 201 6.55 -4.79 5.76
C VAL A 201 6.74 -6.29 5.90
N ILE A 202 6.23 -6.88 6.96
CA ILE A 202 6.16 -8.33 7.14
C ILE A 202 4.81 -8.82 6.58
N PRO A 203 4.78 -9.83 5.69
CA PRO A 203 3.51 -10.42 5.24
C PRO A 203 2.63 -10.87 6.41
N GLY A 204 1.37 -10.42 6.42
CA GLY A 204 0.44 -10.57 7.55
C GLY A 204 0.15 -9.26 8.28
N GLU A 205 1.03 -8.25 8.20
CA GLU A 205 0.78 -6.93 8.77
C GLU A 205 -0.39 -6.22 8.06
N SER A 206 -1.04 -5.34 8.81
CA SER A 206 -2.10 -4.46 8.36
C SER A 206 -1.54 -3.15 7.83
N LEU A 207 -2.02 -2.75 6.65
CA LEU A 207 -1.63 -1.51 6.00
C LEU A 207 -2.71 -0.47 6.19
N ARG A 208 -2.35 0.68 6.79
CA ARG A 208 -3.18 1.89 6.82
C ARG A 208 -2.66 2.91 5.81
N THR A 209 -3.48 3.29 4.84
CA THR A 209 -3.18 4.38 3.91
C THR A 209 -3.92 5.64 4.34
N ASP A 210 -3.19 6.60 4.89
CA ASP A 210 -3.67 7.95 5.19
C ASP A 210 -3.62 8.79 3.91
N MET A 211 -4.67 9.55 3.61
CA MET A 211 -4.84 10.27 2.34
C MET A 211 -5.29 11.71 2.55
N TRP A 212 -4.75 12.63 1.75
CA TRP A 212 -5.06 14.05 1.75
C TRP A 212 -5.30 14.55 0.33
N VAL A 213 -6.44 15.20 0.11
CA VAL A 213 -6.78 15.83 -1.17
C VAL A 213 -6.05 17.18 -1.26
N SER A 214 -5.40 17.43 -2.39
CA SER A 214 -4.83 18.74 -2.71
C SER A 214 -5.92 19.79 -2.96
N GLU A 215 -5.56 21.06 -2.81
CA GLU A 215 -6.49 22.18 -3.01
C GLU A 215 -7.09 22.24 -4.43
N ASN A 216 -6.32 21.82 -5.43
CA ASN A 216 -6.73 21.79 -6.84
C ASN A 216 -7.52 20.52 -7.24
N LEU A 217 -7.88 19.66 -6.28
CA LEU A 217 -8.74 18.48 -6.48
C LEU A 217 -8.29 17.53 -7.61
N SER A 218 -6.99 17.42 -7.84
CA SER A 218 -6.42 16.51 -8.86
C SER A 218 -5.36 15.56 -8.29
N ARG A 219 -4.80 15.88 -7.12
CA ARG A 219 -3.76 15.10 -6.46
C ARG A 219 -4.23 14.62 -5.09
N ILE A 220 -3.99 13.35 -4.81
CA ILE A 220 -4.17 12.74 -3.50
C ILE A 220 -2.79 12.43 -2.94
N HIS A 221 -2.33 13.22 -1.96
CA HIS A 221 -1.16 12.87 -1.19
C HIS A 221 -1.51 11.67 -0.30
N PHE A 222 -0.56 10.77 -0.09
CA PHE A 222 -0.78 9.65 0.81
C PHE A 222 0.48 9.26 1.56
N ARG A 223 0.26 8.55 2.66
CA ARG A 223 1.28 7.91 3.48
C ARG A 223 0.74 6.56 3.91
N THR A 224 1.59 5.53 3.88
CA THR A 224 1.19 4.20 4.33
C THR A 224 1.99 3.77 5.54
N VAL A 225 1.28 3.23 6.53
CA VAL A 225 1.81 2.75 7.80
C VAL A 225 1.54 1.25 7.92
N ALA A 226 2.53 0.48 8.34
CA ALA A 226 2.32 -0.87 8.87
C ALA A 226 1.83 -0.73 10.32
N VAL A 227 0.59 -1.13 10.58
CA VAL A 227 -0.13 -0.79 11.82
C VAL A 227 0.54 -1.39 13.04
N GLU A 228 0.89 -2.66 12.97
CA GLU A 228 1.44 -3.44 14.07
C GLU A 228 2.81 -2.91 14.52
N SER A 229 3.65 -2.51 13.58
CA SER A 229 4.97 -1.92 13.88
C SER A 229 4.96 -0.40 14.05
N GLY A 230 3.88 0.28 13.67
CA GLY A 230 3.78 1.75 13.65
C GLY A 230 4.68 2.44 12.62
N ASN A 231 5.37 1.67 11.78
CA ASN A 231 6.34 2.19 10.83
C ASN A 231 5.66 2.86 9.64
N ILE A 232 6.15 4.05 9.27
CA ILE A 232 5.84 4.64 7.96
C ILE A 232 6.62 3.85 6.90
N ILE A 233 5.89 3.12 6.04
CA ILE A 233 6.48 2.25 5.00
C ILE A 233 6.55 2.96 3.65
N ILE A 234 5.62 3.89 3.39
CA ILE A 234 5.57 4.71 2.19
C ILE A 234 5.40 6.17 2.61
N SER A 235 6.30 7.04 2.16
CA SER A 235 6.34 8.47 2.43
C SER A 235 6.51 9.29 1.15
N GLY A 236 6.34 10.61 1.25
CA GLY A 236 6.52 11.54 0.13
C GLY A 236 5.68 11.18 -1.10
N ALA A 237 4.51 10.60 -0.89
CA ALA A 237 3.78 9.89 -1.93
C ALA A 237 2.52 10.62 -2.35
N TYR A 238 2.16 10.48 -3.63
CA TYR A 238 0.94 11.03 -4.18
C TYR A 238 0.42 10.19 -5.35
N VAL A 239 -0.88 10.30 -5.61
CA VAL A 239 -1.56 9.83 -6.82
C VAL A 239 -2.20 11.03 -7.50
N ASP A 240 -1.96 11.18 -8.79
CA ASP A 240 -2.73 12.08 -9.65
C ASP A 240 -3.88 11.30 -10.28
N LEU A 241 -5.08 11.89 -10.22
CA LEU A 241 -6.30 11.36 -10.84
C LEU A 241 -6.72 12.26 -12.01
N GLN A 242 -7.36 11.69 -13.02
CA GLN A 242 -7.99 12.48 -14.09
C GLN A 242 -9.13 13.34 -13.51
N LYS A 243 -9.87 12.79 -12.56
CA LYS A 243 -10.96 13.44 -11.82
C LYS A 243 -10.99 12.94 -10.38
N CYS A 244 -10.90 13.85 -9.41
CA CYS A 244 -11.14 13.51 -8.02
C CYS A 244 -12.64 13.46 -7.72
N TYR A 245 -13.09 12.35 -7.15
CA TYR A 245 -14.45 12.18 -6.64
C TYR A 245 -14.44 12.40 -5.14
N LEU A 246 -14.77 13.61 -4.73
CA LEU A 246 -15.13 13.86 -3.34
C LEU A 246 -16.50 13.23 -3.11
N ARG A 247 -16.52 12.04 -2.51
CA ARG A 247 -17.75 11.54 -1.94
C ARG A 247 -18.14 12.51 -0.84
N PRO A 248 -19.39 13.02 -0.82
CA PRO A 248 -19.86 13.76 0.34
C PRO A 248 -19.52 12.90 1.55
N ILE A 249 -18.75 13.46 2.47
CA ILE A 249 -18.84 12.97 3.84
C ILE A 249 -20.29 13.28 4.18
N ASN A 250 -21.17 12.29 4.02
CA ASN A 250 -22.41 12.31 4.78
C ASN A 250 -21.90 12.38 6.20
N SER A 251 -21.89 13.59 6.74
CA SER A 251 -21.73 13.90 8.14
C SER A 251 -22.98 13.40 8.85
N VAL A 252 -23.26 12.10 8.73
CA VAL A 252 -23.69 11.39 9.91
C VAL A 252 -22.46 11.48 10.81
N LYS A 253 -22.59 12.18 11.93
CA LYS A 253 -21.74 11.88 13.09
C LYS A 253 -21.92 10.40 13.39
N VAL A 254 -21.18 9.54 12.71
CA VAL A 254 -20.83 8.23 13.22
C VAL A 254 -19.43 8.44 13.72
N GLU A 255 -19.33 8.88 14.98
CA GLU A 255 -18.10 8.78 15.76
C GLU A 255 -17.70 7.31 15.67
N THR A 256 -16.77 7.02 14.77
CA THR A 256 -16.27 5.66 14.54
C THR A 256 -15.21 5.46 15.61
N LEU A 257 -15.59 4.74 16.65
CA LEU A 257 -14.73 4.43 17.77
C LEU A 257 -13.77 3.32 17.34
N SER A 258 -12.56 3.29 17.89
CA SER A 258 -11.60 2.20 17.65
C SER A 258 -12.23 0.84 17.95
N SER A 259 -13.07 0.76 18.99
CA SER A 259 -13.87 -0.42 19.34
C SER A 259 -14.77 -0.92 18.22
N ASP A 260 -15.22 -0.06 17.30
CA ASP A 260 -16.11 -0.44 16.21
C ASP A 260 -15.44 -1.45 15.27
N VAL A 261 -14.12 -1.36 15.09
CA VAL A 261 -13.35 -2.29 14.25
C VAL A 261 -13.39 -3.71 14.84
N VAL A 262 -13.36 -3.83 16.16
CA VAL A 262 -13.45 -5.12 16.86
C VAL A 262 -14.82 -5.74 16.66
N PHE A 263 -15.91 -4.97 16.83
CA PHE A 263 -17.27 -5.48 16.62
C PHE A 263 -17.57 -5.81 15.15
N GLN A 264 -17.04 -5.03 14.21
CA GLN A 264 -17.13 -5.34 12.78
C GLN A 264 -16.40 -6.64 12.45
N THR A 265 -15.17 -6.80 12.95
CA THR A 265 -14.38 -8.05 12.79
C THR A 265 -15.11 -9.24 13.40
N MET A 266 -15.72 -9.07 14.58
CA MET A 266 -16.53 -10.09 15.23
C MET A 266 -17.76 -10.45 14.38
N SER A 267 -18.47 -9.46 13.84
CA SER A 267 -19.62 -9.65 12.95
C SER A 267 -19.22 -10.48 11.72
N ASP A 268 -18.11 -10.12 11.07
CA ASP A 268 -17.62 -10.82 9.88
C ASP A 268 -17.18 -12.25 10.19
N LYS A 269 -16.48 -12.46 11.32
CA LYS A 269 -16.04 -13.80 11.74
C LYS A 269 -17.22 -14.72 12.06
N ILE A 270 -18.26 -14.18 12.69
CA ILE A 270 -19.48 -14.94 13.03
C ILE A 270 -20.28 -15.30 11.77
N LYS A 271 -20.43 -14.37 10.83
CA LYS A 271 -21.09 -14.65 9.54
C LYS A 271 -20.37 -15.75 8.76
N ASN A 272 -19.04 -15.74 8.78
CA ASN A 272 -18.22 -16.70 8.02
C ASN A 272 -18.04 -18.03 8.75
N THR A 273 -18.22 -18.08 10.08
CA THR A 273 -18.06 -19.32 10.88
C THR A 273 -19.14 -19.42 11.97
N PRO A 274 -20.43 -19.62 11.60
CA PRO A 274 -21.54 -19.62 12.55
C PRO A 274 -21.47 -20.75 13.60
N GLU A 275 -20.70 -21.81 13.33
CA GLU A 275 -20.45 -22.91 14.25
C GLU A 275 -19.73 -22.47 15.55
N LEU A 276 -18.92 -21.40 15.50
CA LEU A 276 -18.13 -20.90 16.64
C LEU A 276 -19.00 -20.39 17.80
N VAL A 277 -20.17 -19.84 17.48
CA VAL A 277 -21.04 -19.17 18.46
C VAL A 277 -22.10 -20.09 19.05
N LYS A 278 -22.38 -21.22 18.40
CA LYS A 278 -23.40 -22.20 18.84
C LYS A 278 -23.16 -22.73 20.26
N LYS A 279 -21.89 -22.78 20.71
CA LYS A 279 -21.53 -23.24 22.06
C LYS A 279 -21.67 -22.19 23.15
N ILE A 280 -21.67 -20.90 22.80
CA ILE A 280 -21.75 -19.79 23.77
C ILE A 280 -23.21 -19.53 24.16
N ASN A 281 -24.14 -19.62 23.20
CA ASN A 281 -25.59 -19.51 23.41
C ASN A 281 -26.01 -18.33 24.33
N GLY A 282 -25.37 -17.18 24.14
CA GLY A 282 -25.53 -16.00 24.98
C GLY A 282 -25.78 -14.74 24.16
N ILE A 283 -26.42 -13.75 24.79
CA ILE A 283 -26.67 -12.43 24.23
C ILE A 283 -25.98 -11.40 25.11
N PHE A 284 -25.03 -10.66 24.54
CA PHE A 284 -24.23 -9.67 25.25
C PHE A 284 -24.52 -8.27 24.72
N ALA A 285 -24.67 -7.30 25.64
CA ALA A 285 -24.70 -5.89 25.29
C ALA A 285 -23.40 -5.23 25.77
N PHE A 286 -22.73 -4.49 24.88
CA PHE A 286 -21.52 -3.74 25.20
C PHE A 286 -21.80 -2.25 25.12
N ASN A 287 -21.67 -1.55 26.24
CA ASN A 287 -21.74 -0.11 26.32
C ASN A 287 -20.32 0.46 26.29
N ILE A 288 -19.97 1.11 25.19
CA ILE A 288 -18.68 1.74 24.99
C ILE A 288 -18.74 3.17 25.50
N THR A 289 -17.77 3.52 26.33
CA THR A 289 -17.66 4.84 26.95
C THR A 289 -16.48 5.66 26.41
N GLU A 290 -16.66 6.97 26.33
CA GLU A 290 -15.60 7.96 26.24
C GLU A 290 -15.73 8.93 27.41
N ASN A 291 -14.64 9.17 28.13
CA ASN A 291 -14.62 10.03 29.33
C ASN A 291 -15.73 9.66 30.34
N GLY A 292 -16.00 8.36 30.51
CA GLY A 292 -17.01 7.83 31.44
C GLY A 292 -18.47 7.95 30.98
N THR A 293 -18.73 8.50 29.79
CA THR A 293 -20.09 8.59 29.21
C THR A 293 -20.27 7.53 28.15
N VAL A 294 -21.39 6.78 28.18
CA VAL A 294 -21.73 5.82 27.12
C VAL A 294 -22.00 6.58 25.83
N VAL A 295 -21.14 6.36 24.84
CA VAL A 295 -21.21 6.99 23.51
C VAL A 295 -21.79 6.02 22.47
N LYS A 296 -21.69 4.71 22.71
CA LYS A 296 -22.18 3.69 21.78
C LYS A 296 -22.55 2.39 22.47
N THR A 297 -23.52 1.68 21.92
CA THR A 297 -23.90 0.33 22.37
C THR A 297 -23.83 -0.65 21.22
N TRP A 298 -23.30 -1.84 21.47
CA TRP A 298 -23.28 -2.97 20.53
C TRP A 298 -24.02 -4.15 21.15
N THR A 299 -24.80 -4.87 20.34
CA THR A 299 -25.44 -6.12 20.75
C THR A 299 -24.84 -7.29 19.98
N CYS A 300 -24.33 -8.27 20.72
CA CYS A 300 -23.84 -9.54 20.21
C CYS A 300 -24.85 -10.64 20.57
N ASP A 301 -25.80 -10.92 19.66
CA ASP A 301 -26.75 -12.03 19.77
C ASP A 301 -26.14 -13.30 19.17
N LEU A 302 -25.42 -14.03 20.02
CA LEU A 302 -24.74 -15.26 19.60
C LEU A 302 -25.69 -16.45 19.45
N LYS A 303 -26.94 -16.33 19.92
CA LYS A 303 -28.01 -17.32 19.68
C LYS A 303 -28.47 -17.26 18.22
N ARG A 304 -28.43 -16.07 17.63
CA ARG A 304 -28.81 -15.83 16.22
C ARG A 304 -27.62 -15.60 15.29
N ALA A 305 -26.39 -15.66 15.82
CA ALA A 305 -25.16 -15.37 15.09
C ALA A 305 -25.17 -13.94 14.48
N GLU A 306 -25.68 -12.97 15.24
CA GLU A 306 -25.77 -11.57 14.83
C GLU A 306 -24.94 -10.68 15.76
N VAL A 307 -24.18 -9.75 15.17
CA VAL A 307 -23.55 -8.64 15.88
C VAL A 307 -23.94 -7.35 15.17
N TYR A 308 -24.53 -6.42 15.90
CA TYR A 308 -25.05 -5.17 15.35
C TYR A 308 -24.92 -4.01 16.34
N GLU A 309 -24.79 -2.79 15.78
CA GLU A 309 -24.78 -1.56 16.57
C GLU A 309 -26.20 -1.24 17.05
N GLY A 310 -26.30 -0.84 18.31
CA GLY A 310 -27.53 -0.44 18.98
C GLY A 310 -27.95 -1.37 20.11
N ASN A 311 -29.02 -0.95 20.78
CA ASN A 311 -29.66 -1.70 21.85
C ASN A 311 -30.25 -3.03 21.35
N PRO A 312 -30.46 -4.01 22.25
CA PRO A 312 -31.12 -5.26 21.92
C PRO A 312 -32.46 -5.02 21.22
N LYS A 313 -32.74 -5.79 20.15
CA LYS A 313 -34.00 -5.71 19.42
C LYS A 313 -35.18 -6.02 20.37
N VAL A 314 -36.36 -5.48 20.08
CA VAL A 314 -37.56 -5.70 20.90
C VAL A 314 -37.82 -7.20 21.09
N GLY A 315 -37.98 -7.63 22.35
CA GLY A 315 -38.18 -9.04 22.72
C GLY A 315 -36.89 -9.84 22.93
N VAL A 316 -35.71 -9.26 22.69
CA VAL A 316 -34.42 -9.90 22.98
C VAL A 316 -34.00 -9.62 24.42
N LYS A 317 -33.85 -10.67 25.24
CA LYS A 317 -33.34 -10.56 26.61
C LYS A 317 -31.82 -10.72 26.62
N VAL A 318 -31.11 -9.68 27.06
CA VAL A 318 -29.66 -9.70 27.25
C VAL A 318 -29.30 -10.57 28.45
N ASP A 319 -28.32 -11.45 28.27
CA ASP A 319 -27.79 -12.31 29.32
C ASP A 319 -26.72 -11.58 30.15
N THR A 320 -25.93 -10.69 29.54
CA THR A 320 -24.92 -9.87 30.24
C THR A 320 -24.70 -8.52 29.56
N THR A 321 -24.58 -7.45 30.36
CA THR A 321 -24.19 -6.12 29.89
C THR A 321 -22.81 -5.78 30.40
N ILE A 322 -21.92 -5.37 29.49
CA ILE A 322 -20.52 -5.00 29.78
C ILE A 322 -20.37 -3.51 29.45
N THR A 323 -19.81 -2.73 30.36
CA THR A 323 -19.55 -1.30 30.16
C THR A 323 -18.08 -1.03 30.33
N LEU A 324 -17.44 -0.42 29.33
CA LEU A 324 -15.99 -0.22 29.31
C LEU A 324 -15.57 0.94 28.39
N GLY A 325 -14.36 1.46 28.57
CA GLY A 325 -13.81 2.52 27.73
C GLY A 325 -13.50 2.05 26.30
N ASN A 326 -13.63 2.95 25.32
CA ASN A 326 -13.26 2.68 23.92
C ASN A 326 -11.83 2.13 23.80
N ASN A 327 -10.86 2.71 24.51
CA ASN A 327 -9.46 2.26 24.47
C ASN A 327 -9.23 0.96 25.27
N GLU A 328 -9.90 0.80 26.42
CA GLU A 328 -9.79 -0.40 27.26
C GLU A 328 -10.27 -1.65 26.54
N PHE A 329 -11.32 -1.53 25.70
CA PHE A 329 -11.82 -2.66 24.92
C PHE A 329 -10.80 -3.19 23.91
N ILE A 330 -9.98 -2.30 23.35
CA ILE A 330 -8.93 -2.69 22.39
C ILE A 330 -7.81 -3.45 23.09
N GLU A 331 -7.47 -3.08 24.32
CA GLU A 331 -6.42 -3.73 25.10
C GLU A 331 -6.82 -5.15 25.58
N LEU A 332 -8.10 -5.51 25.50
CA LEU A 332 -8.59 -6.84 25.87
C LEU A 332 -8.46 -7.89 24.76
N GLY A 333 -8.19 -7.49 23.51
CA GLY A 333 -8.07 -8.36 22.34
C GLY A 333 -6.63 -8.72 22.00
#